data_AF-A0A1M6L184-F1
#
_entry.id   AF-A0A1M6L184-F1
#
_cell.length_a   1.000
_cell.length_b   1.000
_cell.length_c   1.000
_cell.angle_alpha   90.00
_cell.angle_beta   90.00
_cell.angle_gamma   90.00
#
_symmetry.space_group_name_H-M   'P 1'
#
loop_
_entity.id
_entity.type
_entity.pdbx_description
1 polymer ?
#
loop_
_entity_poly.entity_id
_entity_poly.type
_entity_poly.pdbx_seq_one_letter_code
_entity_poly.pdbx_strand_id
1 'polypeptide(L)'
;MAADSLGYLIYKETCANKTAPLELIELLGIGSNGGILLGDRLLDDLYFEEYPLQIDWLKGDLSVYAREPDHLGSGLFEVGKVSTHPFNEKRIVALKQLIAEDVEDGGKRCEVGDSLAIFSEPSLFENVHSLYKAKSFDKALYAALQLKSIYPNNSYLSQMIGQVLWQVALTKKSGEFDRFFNRWTYSYSEELRLVSNLVRNIDSEQAMYLSYHFMKHSGNFEIHDRSHYELLSELCKAMGKKAEHKQLRQRYKVMFSESL
;
A
#
# COMPACT_ATOMS: atom_id res chain seq x y z
N MET A 1 14.51 -22.50 -10.22
CA MET A 1 14.78 -23.81 -9.58
C MET A 1 15.80 -23.68 -8.45
N ALA A 2 17.09 -23.35 -8.68
CA ALA A 2 18.08 -23.24 -7.59
C ALA A 2 17.73 -22.18 -6.52
N ALA A 3 17.17 -21.03 -6.94
CA ALA A 3 16.67 -20.01 -6.03
C ALA A 3 15.38 -20.42 -5.29
N ASP A 4 14.58 -21.32 -5.89
CA ASP A 4 13.32 -21.82 -5.31
C ASP A 4 13.61 -22.89 -4.26
N SER A 5 14.60 -23.74 -4.52
CA SER A 5 15.13 -24.68 -3.54
C SER A 5 15.83 -23.95 -2.40
N LEU A 6 16.58 -22.87 -2.67
CA LEU A 6 17.20 -22.06 -1.62
C LEU A 6 16.15 -21.30 -0.81
N GLY A 7 15.14 -20.72 -1.47
CA GLY A 7 13.99 -20.11 -0.83
C GLY A 7 13.27 -21.11 0.06
N TYR A 8 12.90 -22.28 -0.47
CA TYR A 8 12.27 -23.36 0.29
C TYR A 8 13.12 -23.81 1.48
N LEU A 9 14.44 -23.92 1.33
CA LEU A 9 15.35 -24.22 2.43
C LEU A 9 15.34 -23.11 3.49
N ILE A 10 15.42 -21.84 3.10
CA ILE A 10 15.31 -20.70 4.04
C ILE A 10 13.94 -20.73 4.74
N TYR A 11 12.85 -21.02 4.02
CA TYR A 11 11.50 -21.16 4.60
C TYR A 11 11.40 -22.34 5.57
N LYS A 12 12.01 -23.48 5.23
CA LYS A 12 12.11 -24.68 6.08
C LYS A 12 12.89 -24.39 7.36
N GLU A 13 13.98 -23.63 7.26
CA GLU A 13 14.84 -23.27 8.40
C GLU A 13 14.28 -22.09 9.23
N THR A 14 13.43 -21.23 8.66
CA THR A 14 12.82 -20.06 9.36
C THR A 14 11.44 -20.34 9.95
N CYS A 15 10.95 -21.58 9.86
CA CYS A 15 9.63 -22.03 10.34
C CYS A 15 8.43 -21.23 9.77
N ALA A 16 8.58 -20.47 8.69
CA ALA A 16 7.49 -19.72 8.06
C ALA A 16 6.49 -20.66 7.33
N ASN A 17 5.27 -20.17 7.05
CA ASN A 17 4.21 -21.00 6.45
C ASN A 17 4.72 -21.75 5.20
N LYS A 18 4.67 -23.08 5.24
CA LYS A 18 5.20 -23.97 4.20
C LYS A 18 4.45 -23.86 2.87
N THR A 19 3.23 -23.33 2.87
CA THR A 19 2.47 -23.04 1.64
C THR A 19 2.76 -21.65 1.07
N ALA A 20 3.38 -20.74 1.84
CA ALA A 20 3.64 -19.37 1.40
C ALA A 20 4.51 -19.27 0.13
N PRO A 21 5.51 -20.15 -0.13
CA PRO A 21 6.24 -20.13 -1.41
C PRO A 21 5.39 -20.55 -2.61
N LEU A 22 4.42 -21.46 -2.41
CA LEU A 22 3.45 -21.84 -3.43
C LEU A 22 2.47 -20.69 -3.68
N GLU A 23 1.92 -20.11 -2.62
CA GLU A 23 1.06 -18.93 -2.68
C GLU A 23 1.77 -17.77 -3.37
N LEU A 24 3.04 -17.51 -3.05
CA LEU A 24 3.88 -16.48 -3.68
C LEU A 24 4.11 -16.75 -5.16
N ILE A 25 4.30 -18.00 -5.59
CA ILE A 25 4.48 -18.32 -7.02
C ILE A 25 3.15 -18.28 -7.78
N GLU A 26 2.05 -18.65 -7.14
CA GLU A 26 0.69 -18.46 -7.67
C GLU A 26 0.36 -16.95 -7.78
N LEU A 27 0.74 -16.14 -6.80
CA LEU A 27 0.71 -14.66 -6.80
C LEU A 27 1.65 -14.03 -7.84
N LEU A 28 2.81 -14.63 -8.12
CA LEU A 28 3.71 -14.19 -9.21
C LEU A 28 3.18 -14.58 -10.60
N GLY A 29 2.35 -15.63 -10.70
CA GLY A 29 1.61 -16.00 -11.92
C GLY A 29 0.42 -15.09 -12.20
N ILE A 30 -0.15 -14.48 -11.14
CA ILE A 30 -1.23 -13.50 -11.20
C ILE A 30 -0.66 -12.18 -10.71
N GLY A 31 0.15 -11.47 -11.51
CA GLY A 31 0.96 -10.30 -11.13
C GLY A 31 0.48 -9.42 -9.95
N SER A 32 0.62 -9.91 -8.72
CA SER A 32 0.12 -9.22 -7.54
C SER A 32 0.88 -9.66 -6.30
N ASN A 33 1.34 -8.66 -5.55
CA ASN A 33 2.02 -8.83 -4.27
C ASN A 33 1.05 -9.46 -3.26
N GLY A 34 1.55 -10.34 -2.38
CA GLY A 34 0.78 -11.12 -1.39
C GLY A 34 0.11 -10.31 -0.28
N GLY A 35 -0.69 -9.31 -0.64
CA GLY A 35 -1.68 -8.68 0.23
C GLY A 35 -3.04 -9.38 0.10
N ILE A 36 -3.95 -9.07 1.03
CA ILE A 36 -5.35 -9.49 0.94
C ILE A 36 -5.98 -8.84 -0.29
N LEU A 37 -6.61 -9.63 -1.16
CA LEU A 37 -7.41 -9.11 -2.26
C LEU A 37 -8.71 -8.50 -1.69
N LEU A 38 -8.75 -7.18 -1.60
CA LEU A 38 -9.89 -6.39 -1.14
C LEU A 38 -10.75 -5.91 -2.32
N GLY A 39 -10.20 -5.87 -3.52
CA GLY A 39 -10.83 -5.33 -4.72
C GLY A 39 -11.29 -3.89 -4.51
N ASP A 40 -12.53 -3.60 -4.88
CA ASP A 40 -13.13 -2.27 -4.75
C ASP A 40 -13.20 -1.77 -3.30
N ARG A 41 -13.21 -2.69 -2.31
CA ARG A 41 -13.29 -2.34 -0.88
C ARG A 41 -12.01 -1.69 -0.33
N LEU A 42 -10.91 -1.76 -1.07
CA LEU A 42 -9.66 -1.11 -0.67
C LEU A 42 -9.85 0.40 -0.44
N LEU A 43 -10.78 1.02 -1.17
CA LEU A 43 -11.02 2.46 -1.15
C LEU A 43 -12.20 2.87 -0.26
N ASP A 44 -12.84 1.93 0.44
CA ASP A 44 -14.02 2.20 1.29
C ASP A 44 -13.70 3.26 2.35
N ASP A 45 -12.50 3.22 2.94
CA ASP A 45 -12.04 4.19 3.93
C ASP A 45 -11.83 5.62 3.37
N LEU A 46 -11.81 5.76 2.04
CA LEU A 46 -11.71 7.04 1.33
C LEU A 46 -13.08 7.57 0.85
N TYR A 47 -14.17 6.87 1.15
CA TYR A 47 -15.52 7.31 0.81
C TYR A 47 -16.12 8.17 1.92
N PHE A 48 -16.45 9.43 1.60
CA PHE A 48 -17.10 10.36 2.52
C PHE A 48 -18.37 10.91 1.88
N GLU A 49 -19.51 10.90 2.58
CA GLU A 49 -20.77 11.46 2.06
C GLU A 49 -20.62 12.93 1.62
N GLU A 50 -19.83 13.69 2.37
CA GLU A 50 -19.57 15.11 2.16
C GLU A 50 -18.58 15.38 1.00
N TYR A 51 -17.76 14.37 0.66
CA TYR A 51 -16.73 14.45 -0.36
C TYR A 51 -16.53 13.08 -1.01
N PRO A 52 -17.49 12.63 -1.85
CA PRO A 52 -17.50 11.28 -2.38
C PRO A 52 -16.37 11.08 -3.39
N LEU A 53 -15.83 9.86 -3.43
CA LEU A 53 -14.90 9.45 -4.47
C LEU A 53 -15.54 9.62 -5.86
N GLN A 54 -14.83 10.29 -6.75
CA GLN A 54 -15.30 10.46 -8.13
C GLN A 54 -14.80 9.29 -8.97
N ILE A 55 -15.69 8.69 -9.77
CA ILE A 55 -15.36 7.56 -10.65
C ILE A 55 -14.21 7.92 -11.61
N ASP A 56 -14.17 9.16 -12.08
CA ASP A 56 -13.11 9.66 -12.96
C ASP A 56 -11.72 9.60 -12.33
N TRP A 57 -11.62 9.64 -10.99
CA TRP A 57 -10.34 9.48 -10.32
C TRP A 57 -9.78 8.07 -10.47
N LEU A 58 -10.63 7.06 -10.62
CA LEU A 58 -10.22 5.65 -10.69
C LEU A 58 -9.97 5.16 -12.12
N LYS A 59 -10.45 5.91 -13.12
CA LYS A 59 -10.31 5.55 -14.53
C LYS A 59 -8.83 5.46 -14.90
N GLY A 60 -8.45 4.34 -15.50
CA GLY A 60 -7.13 4.20 -16.08
C GLY A 60 -6.95 5.18 -17.24
N ASP A 61 -5.84 5.90 -17.25
CA ASP A 61 -5.43 6.62 -18.44
C ASP A 61 -5.28 5.62 -19.58
N LEU A 62 -5.94 5.87 -20.72
CA LEU A 62 -5.78 5.12 -21.98
C LEU A 62 -4.37 5.27 -22.58
N SER A 63 -3.42 5.79 -21.81
CA SER A 63 -2.08 6.11 -22.27
C SER A 63 -1.38 4.84 -22.74
N VAL A 64 -0.52 5.00 -23.74
CA VAL A 64 0.36 3.96 -24.29
C VAL A 64 1.20 3.28 -23.19
N TYR A 65 1.34 3.93 -22.02
CA TYR A 65 2.07 3.46 -20.84
C TYR A 65 1.29 2.47 -19.94
N ALA A 66 -0.03 2.37 -20.12
CA ALA A 66 -0.90 1.38 -19.47
C ALA A 66 -1.24 0.19 -20.38
N ARG A 67 -0.83 0.24 -21.67
CA ARG A 67 -1.03 -0.86 -22.62
C ARG A 67 -0.03 -1.97 -22.33
N GLU A 68 -0.49 -3.21 -22.45
CA GLU A 68 0.41 -4.36 -22.55
C GLU A 68 1.37 -4.12 -23.73
N PRO A 69 2.67 -4.48 -23.60
CA PRO A 69 3.70 -4.24 -24.62
C PRO A 69 3.40 -4.84 -26.00
N ASP A 70 2.44 -5.74 -26.09
CA ASP A 70 2.07 -6.50 -27.29
C ASP A 70 1.68 -5.60 -28.49
N HIS A 71 1.43 -4.30 -28.29
CA HIS A 71 1.06 -3.36 -29.35
C HIS A 71 2.18 -2.40 -29.80
N LEU A 72 3.34 -2.39 -29.14
CA LEU A 72 4.52 -1.66 -29.61
C LEU A 72 5.36 -2.60 -30.49
N GLY A 73 4.97 -2.70 -31.76
CA GLY A 73 5.58 -3.58 -32.74
C GLY A 73 7.11 -3.53 -32.75
N SER A 74 7.73 -4.54 -32.17
CA SER A 74 8.97 -5.21 -32.60
C SER A 74 9.42 -6.11 -31.45
N GLY A 75 9.81 -7.34 -31.75
CA GLY A 75 10.35 -8.33 -30.81
C GLY A 75 11.71 -7.96 -30.19
N LEU A 76 11.93 -6.67 -29.88
CA LEU A 76 13.09 -6.15 -29.18
C LEU A 76 12.76 -5.79 -27.72
N PHE A 77 11.49 -5.63 -27.36
CA PHE A 77 11.04 -5.32 -26.00
C PHE A 77 9.76 -6.09 -25.64
N GLU A 78 9.81 -7.41 -25.58
CA GLU A 78 8.84 -8.21 -24.80
C GLU A 78 9.03 -7.92 -23.30
N VAL A 79 8.71 -6.71 -22.86
CA VAL A 79 8.79 -6.30 -21.44
C VAL A 79 7.41 -6.44 -20.82
N GLY A 80 6.86 -7.66 -20.82
CA GLY A 80 5.52 -7.93 -20.28
C GLY A 80 5.17 -9.41 -20.17
N LYS A 81 5.70 -10.25 -21.08
CA LYS A 81 5.85 -11.70 -20.85
C LYS A 81 7.19 -12.06 -20.21
N VAL A 82 7.78 -11.12 -19.48
CA VAL A 82 8.83 -11.46 -18.54
C VAL A 82 8.13 -12.09 -17.33
N SER A 83 7.76 -13.37 -17.46
CA SER A 83 7.95 -14.26 -16.33
C SER A 83 9.43 -14.13 -15.98
N THR A 84 9.78 -13.25 -15.03
CA THR A 84 11.16 -13.11 -14.53
C THR A 84 11.68 -14.43 -13.98
N HIS A 85 10.77 -15.39 -13.78
CA HIS A 85 11.02 -16.81 -13.63
C HIS A 85 10.18 -17.61 -14.66
N PRO A 86 10.77 -18.09 -15.77
CA PRO A 86 10.09 -19.01 -16.67
C PRO A 86 9.68 -20.29 -15.92
N PHE A 87 8.57 -20.91 -16.36
CA PHE A 87 8.06 -22.21 -15.89
C PHE A 87 7.38 -22.25 -14.49
N ASN A 88 6.48 -21.30 -14.18
CA ASN A 88 5.71 -21.32 -12.92
C ASN A 88 4.98 -22.65 -12.67
N GLU A 89 4.37 -23.25 -13.69
CA GLU A 89 3.70 -24.57 -13.54
C GLU A 89 4.68 -25.68 -13.09
N LYS A 90 5.87 -25.74 -13.70
CA LYS A 90 6.90 -26.74 -13.30
C LYS A 90 7.46 -26.44 -11.91
N ARG A 91 7.59 -25.16 -11.54
CA ARG A 91 8.04 -24.73 -10.20
C ARG A 91 7.00 -25.06 -9.13
N ILE A 92 5.70 -24.87 -9.42
CA ILE A 92 4.59 -25.27 -8.55
C ILE A 92 4.60 -26.78 -8.34
N VAL A 93 4.76 -27.56 -9.41
CA VAL A 93 4.85 -29.03 -9.32
C VAL A 93 6.06 -29.46 -8.48
N ALA A 94 7.23 -28.86 -8.71
CA ALA A 94 8.45 -29.18 -7.95
C ALA A 94 8.32 -28.80 -6.46
N LEU A 95 7.71 -27.66 -6.13
CA LEU A 95 7.47 -27.27 -4.74
C LEU A 95 6.41 -28.13 -4.06
N LYS A 96 5.36 -28.53 -4.78
CA LYS A 96 4.37 -29.50 -4.26
C LYS A 96 5.01 -30.83 -3.93
N GLN A 97 5.98 -31.29 -4.73
CA GLN A 97 6.77 -32.49 -4.44
C GLN A 97 7.63 -32.30 -3.19
N LEU A 98 8.38 -31.20 -3.09
CA LEU A 98 9.23 -30.91 -1.92
C LEU A 98 8.43 -30.79 -0.61
N ILE A 99 7.21 -30.23 -0.67
CA ILE A 99 6.30 -30.13 0.48
C ILE A 99 5.74 -31.51 0.84
N ALA A 100 5.34 -32.32 -0.15
CA ALA A 100 4.85 -33.67 0.09
C ALA A 100 5.93 -34.57 0.72
N GLU A 101 7.17 -34.49 0.22
CA GLU A 101 8.33 -35.20 0.78
C GLU A 101 8.61 -34.78 2.23
N ASP A 102 8.51 -33.49 2.57
CA ASP A 102 8.71 -32.99 3.95
C ASP A 102 7.57 -33.38 4.92
N VAL A 103 6.36 -33.61 4.40
CA VAL A 103 5.23 -34.16 5.17
C VAL A 103 5.42 -35.65 5.44
N GLU A 104 5.94 -36.41 4.47
CA GLU A 104 6.22 -37.84 4.60
C GLU A 104 7.40 -38.13 5.54
N ASP A 105 8.42 -37.26 5.59
CA ASP A 105 9.61 -37.41 6.45
C ASP A 105 9.36 -37.04 7.94
N GLY A 106 8.09 -37.02 8.35
CA GLY A 106 7.67 -36.72 9.72
C GLY A 106 7.80 -35.24 10.09
N GLY A 107 7.68 -34.35 9.10
CA GLY A 107 7.83 -32.91 9.15
C GLY A 107 7.89 -32.33 10.56
N LYS A 108 9.11 -32.01 11.02
CA LYS A 108 9.28 -31.32 12.31
C LYS A 108 8.36 -30.09 12.30
N ARG A 109 7.37 -30.08 13.20
CA ARG A 109 6.68 -28.85 13.60
C ARG A 109 7.75 -28.00 14.27
N CYS A 110 8.34 -27.16 13.45
CA CYS A 110 9.17 -26.06 13.88
C CYS A 110 8.22 -25.17 14.68
N GLU A 111 8.25 -25.28 16.02
CA GLU A 111 7.74 -24.21 16.86
C GLU A 111 8.50 -22.98 16.38
N VAL A 112 7.82 -22.08 15.66
CA VAL A 112 8.40 -20.79 15.30
C VAL A 112 8.99 -20.29 16.60
N GLY A 113 10.32 -20.19 16.68
CA GLY A 113 10.91 -19.57 17.85
C GLY A 113 10.21 -18.23 17.96
N ASP A 114 9.48 -18.00 19.06
CA ASP A 114 8.59 -16.84 19.24
C ASP A 114 9.28 -15.54 18.79
N SER A 115 10.62 -15.50 18.86
CA SER A 115 11.48 -14.43 18.38
C SER A 115 11.23 -13.91 16.96
N LEU A 116 11.00 -14.75 15.93
CA LEU A 116 10.84 -14.25 14.54
C LEU A 116 9.41 -13.83 14.21
N ALA A 117 8.42 -14.49 14.81
CA ALA A 117 7.01 -14.08 14.69
C ALA A 117 6.80 -12.66 15.21
N ILE A 118 7.50 -12.28 16.28
CA ILE A 118 7.46 -10.93 16.89
C ILE A 118 7.84 -9.82 15.90
N PHE A 119 8.65 -10.10 14.87
CA PHE A 119 9.07 -9.09 13.89
C PHE A 119 8.17 -9.01 12.65
N SER A 120 7.32 -10.02 12.42
CA SER A 120 6.50 -10.08 11.21
C SER A 120 5.53 -8.91 11.10
N GLU A 121 4.77 -8.63 12.15
CA GLU A 121 3.78 -7.55 12.17
C GLU A 121 4.41 -6.15 12.16
N PRO A 122 5.40 -5.81 13.02
CA PRO A 122 6.10 -4.51 12.94
C PRO A 122 6.73 -4.22 11.57
N SER A 123 7.23 -5.25 10.88
CA SER A 123 7.85 -5.08 9.56
C SER A 123 6.86 -4.56 8.50
N LEU A 124 5.56 -4.87 8.64
CA LEU A 124 4.53 -4.39 7.74
C LEU A 124 4.33 -2.88 7.87
N PHE A 125 4.32 -2.35 9.10
CA PHE A 125 4.22 -0.92 9.36
C PHE A 125 5.48 -0.18 8.91
N GLU A 126 6.67 -0.75 9.16
CA GLU A 126 7.94 -0.19 8.69
C GLU A 126 8.03 -0.15 7.16
N ASN A 127 7.41 -1.11 6.46
CA ASN A 127 7.32 -1.09 5.00
C ASN A 127 6.52 0.12 4.50
N VAL A 128 5.37 0.44 5.13
CA VAL A 128 4.60 1.65 4.81
C VAL A 128 5.44 2.92 4.98
N HIS A 129 6.13 3.02 6.12
CA HIS A 129 7.02 4.15 6.39
C HIS A 129 8.16 4.28 5.38
N SER A 130 8.77 3.15 5.03
CA SER A 130 9.88 3.08 4.09
C SER A 130 9.45 3.53 2.70
N LEU A 131 8.29 3.09 2.23
CA LEU A 131 7.70 3.53 0.95
C LEU A 131 7.40 5.04 0.94
N TYR A 132 6.87 5.56 2.05
CA TYR A 132 6.65 7.00 2.23
C TYR A 132 7.95 7.80 2.17
N LYS A 133 8.99 7.39 2.91
CA LYS A 133 10.31 8.02 2.88
C LYS A 133 10.98 7.95 1.51
N ALA A 134 10.79 6.83 0.79
CA ALA A 134 11.23 6.66 -0.59
C ALA A 134 10.39 7.45 -1.61
N LYS A 135 9.38 8.21 -1.15
CA LYS A 135 8.45 8.99 -1.98
C LYS A 135 7.68 8.17 -3.01
N SER A 136 7.54 6.86 -2.77
CA SER A 136 6.69 5.97 -3.56
C SER A 136 5.26 6.05 -3.01
N PHE A 137 4.62 7.21 -3.17
CA PHE A 137 3.38 7.56 -2.48
C PHE A 137 2.19 6.68 -2.88
N ASP A 138 2.10 6.24 -4.13
CA ASP A 138 1.06 5.30 -4.56
C ASP A 138 1.18 3.94 -3.85
N LYS A 139 2.40 3.40 -3.78
CA LYS A 139 2.69 2.16 -3.05
C LYS A 139 2.50 2.31 -1.55
N ALA A 140 2.91 3.44 -0.98
CA ALA A 140 2.74 3.74 0.44
C ALA A 140 1.25 3.82 0.81
N LEU A 141 0.44 4.49 -0.02
CA LEU A 141 -1.00 4.58 0.17
C LEU A 141 -1.66 3.21 0.06
N TYR A 142 -1.31 2.44 -0.98
CA TYR A 142 -1.82 1.08 -1.18
C TYR A 142 -1.52 0.18 0.04
N ALA A 143 -0.26 0.13 0.48
CA ALA A 143 0.13 -0.69 1.63
C ALA A 143 -0.56 -0.24 2.93
N ALA A 144 -0.71 1.07 3.14
CA ALA A 144 -1.39 1.61 4.31
C ALA A 144 -2.90 1.27 4.31
N LEU A 145 -3.58 1.37 3.17
CA LEU A 145 -5.00 0.99 3.04
C LEU A 145 -5.21 -0.51 3.25
N GLN A 146 -4.33 -1.35 2.71
CA GLN A 146 -4.38 -2.80 2.97
C GLN A 146 -4.24 -3.10 4.46
N LEU A 147 -3.26 -2.50 5.14
CA LEU A 147 -3.10 -2.71 6.59
C LEU A 147 -4.26 -2.10 7.39
N LYS A 148 -4.85 -0.98 6.93
CA LYS A 148 -5.98 -0.34 7.61
C LYS A 148 -7.23 -1.24 7.58
N SER A 149 -7.44 -1.99 6.51
CA SER A 149 -8.51 -3.01 6.46
C SER A 149 -8.35 -4.12 7.52
N ILE A 150 -7.10 -4.42 7.92
CA ILE A 150 -6.78 -5.43 8.93
C ILE A 150 -6.77 -4.82 10.34
N TYR A 151 -6.24 -3.60 10.46
CA TYR A 151 -6.07 -2.86 11.71
C TYR A 151 -6.85 -1.52 11.66
N PRO A 152 -8.20 -1.55 11.63
CA PRO A 152 -9.02 -0.38 11.37
C PRO A 152 -8.93 0.71 12.45
N ASN A 153 -8.52 0.37 13.67
CA ASN A 153 -8.40 1.35 14.77
C ASN A 153 -6.95 1.83 15.00
N ASN A 154 -6.04 1.54 14.08
CA ASN A 154 -4.63 1.93 14.23
C ASN A 154 -4.41 3.41 13.83
N SER A 155 -4.08 4.27 14.81
CA SER A 155 -3.90 5.71 14.57
C SER A 155 -2.73 6.04 13.65
N TYR A 156 -1.66 5.24 13.70
CA TYR A 156 -0.50 5.40 12.82
C TYR A 156 -0.88 5.20 11.35
N LEU A 157 -1.69 4.19 11.02
CA LEU A 157 -2.15 3.97 9.65
C LEU A 157 -3.03 5.12 9.15
N SER A 158 -3.96 5.60 9.99
CA SER A 158 -4.76 6.78 9.66
C SER A 158 -3.86 7.98 9.37
N GLN A 159 -2.87 8.23 10.23
CA GLN A 159 -1.93 9.32 10.05
C GLN A 159 -1.12 9.17 8.75
N MET A 160 -0.62 7.97 8.46
CA MET A 160 0.16 7.71 7.25
C MET A 160 -0.67 7.92 5.98
N ILE A 161 -1.92 7.45 5.94
CA ILE A 161 -2.82 7.67 4.80
C ILE A 161 -3.03 9.18 4.59
N GLY A 162 -3.36 9.91 5.66
CA GLY A 162 -3.51 11.36 5.60
C GLY A 162 -2.24 12.08 5.11
N GLN A 163 -1.08 11.71 5.65
CA GLN A 163 0.21 12.29 5.27
C GLN A 163 0.58 12.00 3.81
N VAL A 164 0.36 10.77 3.35
CA VAL A 164 0.63 10.39 1.95
C VAL A 164 -0.24 11.22 1.01
N LEU A 165 -1.54 11.33 1.26
CA LEU A 165 -2.46 12.17 0.47
C LEU A 165 -2.06 13.66 0.50
N TRP A 166 -1.58 14.15 1.64
CA TRP A 166 -1.08 15.52 1.75
C TRP A 166 0.20 15.72 0.93
N GLN A 167 1.14 14.77 0.95
CA GLN A 167 2.35 14.84 0.10
C GLN A 167 2.02 14.74 -1.39
N VAL A 168 1.01 13.97 -1.78
CA VAL A 168 0.48 13.98 -3.15
C VAL A 168 0.02 15.38 -3.53
N ALA A 169 -0.76 16.04 -2.68
CA ALA A 169 -1.23 17.40 -2.93
C ALA A 169 -0.05 18.38 -3.11
N LEU A 170 0.95 18.31 -2.23
CA LEU A 170 2.13 19.18 -2.28
C LEU A 170 2.97 18.95 -3.54
N THR A 171 3.21 17.70 -3.92
CA THR A 171 4.00 17.36 -5.12
C THR A 171 3.31 17.74 -6.43
N LYS A 172 1.97 17.65 -6.49
CA LYS A 172 1.19 18.18 -7.61
C LYS A 172 1.28 19.70 -7.67
N LYS A 173 1.11 20.38 -6.53
CA LYS A 173 1.18 21.84 -6.45
C LYS A 173 2.56 22.40 -6.81
N SER A 174 3.64 21.68 -6.50
CA SER A 174 5.01 22.08 -6.86
C SER A 174 5.42 21.70 -8.29
N GLY A 175 4.61 20.92 -9.02
CA GLY A 175 4.96 20.39 -10.33
C GLY A 175 5.99 19.25 -10.31
N GLU A 176 6.30 18.69 -9.14
CA GLU A 176 7.24 17.57 -8.99
C GLU A 176 6.59 16.18 -9.10
N PHE A 177 5.30 16.10 -9.42
CA PHE A 177 4.56 14.84 -9.49
C PHE A 177 5.27 13.78 -10.35
N ASP A 178 5.61 14.09 -11.60
CA ASP A 178 6.24 13.13 -12.51
C ASP A 178 7.61 12.60 -12.03
N ARG A 179 8.25 13.27 -11.07
CA ARG A 179 9.51 12.81 -10.47
C ARG A 179 9.31 11.65 -9.49
N PHE A 180 8.16 11.59 -8.83
CA PHE A 180 7.88 10.64 -7.75
C PHE A 180 6.89 9.54 -8.15
N PHE A 181 6.19 9.71 -9.27
CA PHE A 181 5.19 8.75 -9.75
C PHE A 181 5.61 8.04 -11.02
N ASN A 182 5.69 6.71 -10.98
CA ASN A 182 6.12 5.92 -12.14
C ASN A 182 5.06 5.89 -13.24
N ARG A 183 5.36 6.43 -14.42
CA ARG A 183 4.41 6.44 -15.56
C ARG A 183 3.98 5.05 -16.03
N TRP A 184 4.80 4.02 -15.78
CA TRP A 184 4.56 2.65 -16.22
C TRP A 184 3.94 1.81 -15.10
N THR A 185 2.65 1.51 -15.22
CA THR A 185 1.88 0.76 -14.19
C THR A 185 1.47 -0.64 -14.65
N TYR A 186 1.98 -1.13 -15.78
CA TYR A 186 1.62 -2.45 -16.33
C TYR A 186 1.90 -3.61 -15.36
N SER A 187 2.95 -3.49 -14.54
CA SER A 187 3.34 -4.50 -13.55
C SER A 187 2.60 -4.37 -12.22
N TYR A 188 1.64 -3.45 -12.11
CA TYR A 188 0.89 -3.24 -10.87
C TYR A 188 -0.29 -4.21 -10.81
N SER A 189 -0.54 -4.73 -9.61
CA SER A 189 -1.82 -5.39 -9.31
C SER A 189 -2.98 -4.45 -9.61
N GLU A 190 -4.18 -4.99 -9.83
CA GLU A 190 -5.37 -4.21 -10.13
C GLU A 190 -5.62 -3.14 -9.05
N GLU A 191 -5.53 -3.53 -7.79
CA GLU A 191 -5.70 -2.63 -6.64
C GLU A 191 -4.65 -1.52 -6.57
N LEU A 192 -3.36 -1.85 -6.75
CA LEU A 192 -2.30 -0.84 -6.77
C LEU A 192 -2.48 0.09 -7.98
N ARG A 193 -3.01 -0.42 -9.09
CA ARG A 193 -3.34 0.38 -10.28
C ARG A 193 -4.50 1.33 -9.99
N LEU A 194 -5.53 0.91 -9.27
CA LEU A 194 -6.62 1.78 -8.81
C LEU A 194 -6.08 2.91 -7.92
N VAL A 195 -5.21 2.60 -6.96
CA VAL A 195 -4.57 3.61 -6.11
C VAL A 195 -3.66 4.55 -6.92
N SER A 196 -2.89 4.01 -7.88
CA SER A 196 -2.04 4.82 -8.76
C SER A 196 -2.87 5.73 -9.67
N ASN A 197 -4.01 5.26 -10.18
CA ASN A 197 -4.95 6.06 -10.97
C ASN A 197 -5.57 7.17 -10.11
N LEU A 198 -6.05 6.84 -8.91
CA LEU A 198 -6.57 7.81 -7.94
C LEU A 198 -5.58 8.95 -7.75
N VAL A 199 -4.34 8.63 -7.40
CA VAL A 199 -3.28 9.61 -7.13
C VAL A 199 -2.88 10.40 -8.38
N ARG A 200 -2.95 9.80 -9.58
CA ARG A 200 -2.70 10.50 -10.85
C ARG A 200 -3.79 11.49 -11.20
N ASN A 201 -5.03 11.06 -11.12
CA ASN A 201 -6.17 11.77 -11.71
C ASN A 201 -6.70 12.87 -10.80
N ILE A 202 -6.53 12.75 -9.49
CA ILE A 202 -6.87 13.85 -8.58
C ILE A 202 -5.92 15.03 -8.81
N ASP A 203 -6.44 16.25 -8.73
CA ASP A 203 -5.61 17.45 -8.67
C ASP A 203 -5.06 17.70 -7.25
N SER A 204 -4.25 18.75 -7.09
CA SER A 204 -3.66 19.07 -5.78
C SER A 204 -4.70 19.46 -4.72
N GLU A 205 -5.77 20.13 -5.12
CA GLU A 205 -6.83 20.55 -4.21
C GLU A 205 -7.66 19.34 -3.79
N GLN A 206 -8.03 18.48 -4.75
CA GLN A 206 -8.76 17.25 -4.50
C GLN A 206 -8.01 16.30 -3.56
N ALA A 207 -6.70 16.13 -3.74
CA ALA A 207 -5.87 15.34 -2.83
C ALA A 207 -5.83 15.92 -1.40
N MET A 208 -5.77 17.25 -1.28
CA MET A 208 -5.81 17.95 0.00
C MET A 208 -7.18 17.80 0.68
N TYR A 209 -8.29 17.93 -0.05
CA TYR A 209 -9.63 17.68 0.47
C TYR A 209 -9.81 16.24 0.91
N LEU A 210 -9.33 15.27 0.12
CA LEU A 210 -9.40 13.86 0.48
C LEU A 210 -8.64 13.56 1.78
N SER A 211 -7.42 14.11 1.93
CA SER A 211 -6.64 14.04 3.17
C SER A 211 -7.39 14.66 4.35
N TYR A 212 -7.99 15.84 4.16
CA TYR A 212 -8.76 16.53 5.20
C TYR A 212 -10.00 15.75 5.65
N HIS A 213 -10.82 15.26 4.72
CA HIS A 213 -12.02 14.48 5.06
C HIS A 213 -11.65 13.16 5.72
N PHE A 214 -10.60 12.48 5.21
CA PHE A 214 -10.07 11.27 5.82
C PHE A 214 -9.64 11.49 7.26
N MET A 215 -8.82 12.51 7.52
CA MET A 215 -8.31 12.81 8.86
C MET A 215 -9.38 13.33 9.81
N LYS A 216 -10.43 13.98 9.30
CA LYS A 216 -11.52 14.51 10.13
C LYS A 216 -12.55 13.45 10.51
N HIS A 217 -12.67 12.38 9.72
CA HIS A 217 -13.64 11.32 9.96
C HIS A 217 -13.44 10.68 11.34
N SER A 218 -14.51 10.50 12.11
CA SER A 218 -14.43 10.05 13.51
C SER A 218 -13.85 8.64 13.67
N GLY A 219 -13.94 7.79 12.64
CA GLY A 219 -13.29 6.47 12.64
C GLY A 219 -11.79 6.51 12.38
N ASN A 220 -11.24 7.66 11.98
CA ASN A 220 -9.83 7.81 11.63
C ASN A 220 -9.08 8.77 12.57
N PHE A 221 -9.76 9.76 13.14
CA PHE A 221 -9.16 10.74 14.04
C PHE A 221 -8.99 10.19 15.46
N GLU A 222 -7.75 10.08 15.93
CA GLU A 222 -7.44 9.67 17.30
C GLU A 222 -7.21 10.90 18.19
N ILE A 223 -8.06 11.09 19.20
CA ILE A 223 -8.07 12.28 20.06
C ILE A 223 -6.83 12.39 20.95
N HIS A 224 -6.14 11.28 21.21
CA HIS A 224 -4.92 11.22 22.01
C HIS A 224 -3.63 11.27 21.17
N ASP A 225 -3.74 11.30 19.84
CA ASP A 225 -2.59 11.33 18.92
C ASP A 225 -2.29 12.78 18.49
N ARG A 226 -1.14 13.32 18.90
CA ARG A 226 -0.72 14.69 18.57
C ARG A 226 -0.59 14.90 17.07
N SER A 227 -0.08 13.92 16.35
CA SER A 227 0.23 14.03 14.93
C SER A 227 -1.03 14.21 14.07
N HIS A 228 -2.17 13.72 14.54
CA HIS A 228 -3.47 13.92 13.88
C HIS A 228 -3.92 15.38 13.94
N TYR A 229 -3.78 16.02 15.11
CA TYR A 229 -4.08 17.45 15.26
C TYR A 229 -3.13 18.30 14.43
N GLU A 230 -1.85 17.97 14.40
CA GLU A 230 -0.84 18.70 13.63
C GLU A 230 -1.16 18.66 12.13
N LEU A 231 -1.39 17.46 11.58
CA LEU A 231 -1.73 17.28 10.17
C LEU A 231 -3.05 17.98 9.80
N LEU A 232 -4.11 17.77 10.57
CA LEU A 232 -5.41 18.40 10.29
C LEU A 232 -5.33 19.93 10.41
N SER A 233 -4.48 20.45 11.30
CA SER A 233 -4.20 21.87 11.47
C SER A 233 -3.48 22.45 10.26
N GLU A 234 -2.48 21.74 9.71
CA GLU A 234 -1.81 22.11 8.46
C GLU A 234 -2.77 22.13 7.28
N LEU A 235 -3.61 21.09 7.14
CA LEU A 235 -4.63 21.01 6.10
C LEU A 235 -5.62 22.18 6.20
N CYS A 236 -6.17 22.46 7.39
CA CYS A 236 -7.06 23.59 7.58
C CYS A 236 -6.42 24.93 7.21
N LYS A 237 -5.12 25.10 7.53
CA LYS A 237 -4.37 26.31 7.18
C LYS A 237 -4.18 26.42 5.67
N ALA A 238 -3.80 25.33 5.00
CA ALA A 238 -3.60 25.28 3.55
C ALA A 238 -4.91 25.53 2.77
N MET A 239 -6.04 25.05 3.29
CA MET A 239 -7.38 25.23 2.72
C MET A 239 -8.05 26.58 3.09
N GLY A 240 -7.39 27.42 3.90
CA GLY A 240 -7.97 28.69 4.35
C GLY A 240 -9.14 28.56 5.34
N LYS A 241 -9.35 27.39 5.95
CA LYS A 241 -10.38 27.11 6.96
C LYS A 241 -10.00 27.70 8.34
N LYS A 242 -9.90 29.03 8.43
CA LYS A 242 -9.40 29.76 9.62
C LYS A 242 -10.16 29.45 10.92
N ALA A 243 -11.49 29.34 10.85
CA ALA A 243 -12.32 29.06 12.03
C ALA A 243 -12.06 27.66 12.58
N GLU A 244 -12.03 26.64 11.71
CA GLU A 244 -11.75 25.26 12.08
C GLU A 244 -10.32 25.10 12.61
N HIS A 245 -9.34 25.73 11.95
CA HIS A 245 -7.95 25.75 12.43
C HIS A 245 -7.85 26.29 13.86
N LYS A 246 -8.55 27.39 14.17
CA LYS A 246 -8.59 27.98 15.52
C LYS A 246 -9.23 27.04 16.54
N GLN A 247 -10.35 26.39 16.18
CA GLN A 247 -11.02 25.42 17.04
C GLN A 247 -10.14 24.21 17.32
N LEU A 248 -9.48 23.66 16.30
CA LEU A 248 -8.58 22.52 16.43
C LEU A 248 -7.38 22.83 17.31
N ARG A 249 -6.76 24.02 17.15
CA ARG A 249 -5.69 24.50 18.03
C ARG A 249 -6.14 24.62 19.49
N GLN A 250 -7.37 25.09 19.74
CA GLN A 250 -7.90 25.16 21.09
C GLN A 250 -8.09 23.76 21.69
N ARG A 251 -8.66 22.81 20.92
CA ARG A 251 -8.81 21.42 21.36
C ARG A 251 -7.45 20.78 21.66
N TYR A 252 -6.47 20.97 20.78
CA TYR A 252 -5.10 20.49 20.99
C TYR A 252 -4.50 21.00 22.31
N LYS A 253 -4.60 22.31 22.58
CA LYS A 253 -4.10 22.90 23.84
C LYS A 253 -4.77 22.30 25.07
N VAL A 254 -6.08 22.07 25.01
CA VAL A 254 -6.84 21.46 26.10
C VAL A 254 -6.42 20.00 26.32
N MET A 255 -6.23 19.23 25.25
CA MET A 255 -5.89 17.80 25.33
C MET A 255 -4.46 17.53 25.78
N PHE A 256 -3.48 18.33 25.34
CA PHE A 256 -2.06 18.09 25.59
C PHE A 256 -1.42 19.01 26.61
N SER A 257 -2.21 19.83 27.30
CA SER A 257 -1.75 20.70 28.39
C SER A 257 -0.57 21.58 28.02
N GLU A 258 -0.44 21.98 26.75
CA GLU A 258 0.59 22.94 26.33
C GLU A 258 0.18 24.32 26.84
N SER A 259 0.83 24.73 27.93
CA SER A 259 0.66 26.03 28.57
C SER A 259 0.98 27.18 27.60
N LEU A 260 0.15 28.22 27.69
CA LEU A 260 0.15 29.49 26.96
C LEU A 260 1.53 30.05 26.57
#